data_AF-A0A450S944-F1
#
_entry.id   AF-A0A450S944-F1
#
_cell.length_a   1.000
_cell.length_b   1.000
_cell.length_c   1.000
_cell.angle_alpha   90.00
_cell.angle_beta   90.00
_cell.angle_gamma   90.00
#
_symmetry.space_group_name_H-M   'P 1'
#
loop_
_entity.id
_entity.type
_entity.pdbx_description
1 polymer ?
#
loop_
_entity_poly.entity_id
_entity_poly.type
_entity_poly.pdbx_seq_one_letter_code
_entity_poly.pdbx_strand_id
1 'polypeptide(L)' 'MPNIVVDSGPLIALFDGDDKFHERAVTFVRDVRGAMLTNLGACRT' A
#
# COMPACT_ATOMS: atom_id res chain seq x y z
N MET A 1 8.83 7.54 -15.29
CA MET A 1 8.78 6.70 -14.07
C MET A 1 7.51 5.85 -14.12
N PRO A 2 7.55 4.55 -13.79
CA PRO A 2 6.37 3.71 -13.83
C PRO A 2 5.40 4.08 -12.70
N ASN A 3 4.10 4.07 -12.99
CA ASN A 3 3.06 4.13 -11.97
C ASN A 3 2.91 2.73 -11.35
N ILE A 4 2.72 2.68 -10.03
CA ILE A 4 2.52 1.42 -9.31
C ILE A 4 1.06 1.32 -8.90
N VAL A 5 0.41 0.21 -9.26
CA VAL A 5 -0.91 -0.13 -8.71
C VAL A 5 -0.71 -0.88 -7.41
N VAL A 6 -1.28 -0.36 -6.33
CA VAL A 6 -1.17 -0.89 -4.97
C VAL A 6 -2.50 -1.51 -4.58
N ASP A 7 -2.45 -2.78 -4.20
CA ASP A 7 -3.60 -3.54 -3.68
C ASP A 7 -3.89 -3.19 -2.21
N SER A 8 -4.98 -3.70 -1.64
CA SER A 8 -5.35 -3.42 -0.25
C SER A 8 -4.34 -4.01 0.76
N GLY A 9 -3.69 -5.13 0.45
CA GLY A 9 -2.75 -5.81 1.35
C GLY A 9 -1.61 -4.92 1.86
N PRO A 10 -0.80 -4.32 0.97
CA PRO A 10 0.25 -3.37 1.38
C PRO A 10 -0.27 -2.15 2.15
N LEU A 11 -1.49 -1.69 1.86
CA LEU A 11 -2.12 -0.60 2.61
C LEU A 11 -2.52 -1.05 4.02
N ILE A 12 -3.07 -2.26 4.17
CA ILE A 12 -3.39 -2.85 5.48
C ILE A 12 -2.12 -2.97 6.31
N ALA A 13 -1.05 -3.56 5.76
CA ALA A 13 0.23 -3.68 6.45
C ALA A 13 0.86 -2.32 6.78
N LEU A 14 0.66 -1.29 5.95
CA LEU A 14 1.13 0.06 6.23
C LEU A 14 0.41 0.68 7.44
N PHE A 15 -0.89 0.43 7.60
CA PHE A 15 -1.72 1.04 8.63
C PHE A 15 -1.91 0.18 9.90
N ASP A 16 -1.53 -1.10 9.86
CA ASP A 16 -1.46 -1.99 11.01
C ASP A 16 0.01 -2.12 11.49
N GLY A 17 0.31 -1.53 12.65
CA GLY A 17 1.66 -1.52 13.23
C GLY A 17 2.15 -2.88 13.73
N ASP A 18 1.22 -3.81 14.01
CA ASP A 18 1.56 -5.16 14.47
C ASP A 18 1.61 -6.16 13.30
N ASP A 19 1.31 -5.74 12.07
CA ASP A 19 1.43 -6.59 10.89
C ASP A 19 2.90 -6.97 10.64
N LYS A 20 3.15 -8.26 10.39
CA LYS A 20 4.49 -8.79 10.13
C LYS A 20 5.21 -8.16 8.93
N PHE A 21 4.49 -7.45 8.07
CA PHE A 21 5.02 -6.74 6.91
C PHE A 21 5.05 -5.22 7.08
N HIS A 22 4.69 -4.69 8.25
CA HIS A 22 4.62 -3.24 8.51
C HIS A 22 5.89 -2.50 8.09
N GLU A 23 7.04 -2.94 8.56
CA GLU A 23 8.35 -2.33 8.23
C GLU A 23 8.67 -2.36 6.73
N ARG A 24 8.24 -3.41 6.02
CA ARG A 24 8.40 -3.50 4.56
C ARG A 24 7.50 -2.52 3.85
N ALA A 25 6.26 -2.35 4.30
CA ALA A 25 5.31 -1.38 3.75
C ALA A 25 5.80 0.06 3.96
N VAL A 26 6.31 0.38 5.17
CA VAL A 26 6.92 1.68 5.48
C VAL A 26 8.12 1.95 4.58
N THR A 27 9.03 0.99 4.44
CA THR A 27 10.21 1.12 3.56
C THR A 27 9.79 1.32 2.10
N PHE A 28 8.84 0.54 1.61
CA PHE A 28 8.31 0.66 0.26
C PHE A 28 7.78 2.07 -0.04
N VAL A 29 6.95 2.63 0.85
CA VAL A 29 6.38 3.98 0.67
C VAL A 29 7.46 5.07 0.71
N ARG A 30 8.51 4.90 1.52
CA ARG A 30 9.64 5.86 1.61
C ARG A 30 10.51 5.88 0.35
N ASP A 31 10.69 4.72 -0.29
CA ASP A 31 11.60 4.57 -1.43
C ASP A 31 10.91 4.85 -2.78
N VAL A 32 9.59 4.72 -2.87
CA VAL A 32 8.83 4.99 -4.08
C VAL A 32 8.93 6.48 -4.46
N ARG A 33 9.41 6.72 -5.69
CA ARG A 33 9.53 8.07 -6.29
C ARG A 33 8.47 8.35 -7.36
N GLY A 34 7.43 7.52 -7.45
CA GLY A 34 6.37 7.57 -8.47
C GLY A 34 4.97 7.62 -7.87
N ALA A 35 3.95 7.76 -8.73
CA ALA A 35 2.57 7.73 -8.29
C ALA A 35 2.17 6.30 -7.88
N MET A 36 1.56 6.19 -6.69
CA MET A 36 0.86 4.99 -6.24
C MET A 36 -0.62 5.18 -6.52
N LEU A 37 -1.20 4.26 -7.28
CA LEU A 37 -2.60 4.24 -7.66
C LEU A 37 -3.26 3.06 -6.97
N THR A 38 -4.51 3.21 -6.54
CA THR A 38 -5.32 2.10 -6.03
C THR A 38 -6.71 2.17 -6.64
N ASN A 39 -7.44 1.07 -6.63
CA ASN A 39 -8.83 1.03 -7.04
C ASN A 39 -9.75 1.27 -5.84
N LEU A 40 -10.92 1.87 -6.08
CA LEU A 40 -11.97 1.88 -5.08
C LEU A 40 -12.54 0.46 -4.95
N GLY A 41 -12.45 -0.11 -3.75
CA GLY A 41 -13.06 -1.39 -3.45
C GLY A 41 -14.58 -1.30 -3.59
N ALA A 42 -15.18 -2.29 -4.26
CA ALA A 42 -16.63 -2.41 -4.33
C ALA A 42 -17.15 -2.99 -3.00
N CYS A 43 -17.37 -2.14 -2.00
CA CYS A 43 -18.11 -2.52 -0.80
C CYS A 43 -19.61 -2.45 -1.13
N ARG A 44 -20.30 -3.59 -1.14
CA ARG A 44 -21.77 -3.62 -1.20
C ARG A 44 -22.29 -3.48 0.24
N THR A 45 -22.92 -2.34 0.52
CA THR A 45 -23.64 -2.06 1.78
C THR A 45 -24.93 -2.84 1.88
#